data_AF-Q30VG2-F1
#
_entry.id   AF-Q30VG2-F1
#
_cell.length_a   1.000
_cell.length_b   1.000
_cell.length_c   1.000
_cell.angle_alpha   90.00
_cell.angle_beta   90.00
_cell.angle_gamma   90.00
#
_symmetry.space_group_name_H-M   'P 1'
#
loop_
_entity.id
_entity.type
_entity.pdbx_description
1 polymer ?
#
loop_
_entity_poly.entity_id
_entity_poly.type
_entity_poly.pdbx_seq_one_letter_code
_entity_poly.pdbx_strand_id
1 'polypeptide(L)' 'MSTMKVLDKDYSHWVCARCGQPLQPATVELEYLDSLFNVELPACAACGLVLIPEDLATGKMADVESLLEDK' A
#
# COMPACT_ATOMS: atom_id res chain seq x y z
N MET A 1 15.11 -6.59 -1.63
CA MET A 1 13.68 -6.46 -1.29
C MET A 1 13.28 -5.04 -1.65
N SER A 2 12.73 -4.84 -2.84
CA SER A 2 12.40 -3.51 -3.37
C SER A 2 11.09 -3.05 -2.73
N THR A 3 11.16 -2.02 -1.88
CA THR A 3 9.97 -1.38 -1.31
C THR A 3 9.37 -0.44 -2.35
N MET A 4 8.19 -0.78 -2.87
CA MET A 4 7.46 0.08 -3.79
C MET A 4 6.79 1.20 -3.00
N LYS A 5 7.24 2.44 -3.23
CA LYS A 5 6.60 3.64 -2.69
C LYS A 5 5.45 4.04 -3.62
N VAL A 6 4.22 3.74 -3.21
CA VAL A 6 2.98 4.04 -3.97
C VAL A 6 2.40 5.41 -3.57
N LEU A 7 3.21 6.27 -2.96
CA LEU A 7 2.79 7.54 -2.38
C LEU A 7 3.21 8.70 -3.29
N ASP A 8 2.56 8.84 -4.45
CA ASP A 8 2.65 10.06 -5.29
C ASP A 8 1.66 11.16 -4.84
N LYS A 9 0.71 10.80 -3.95
CA LYS A 9 -0.27 11.73 -3.36
C LYS A 9 0.03 11.96 -1.88
N ASP A 10 -0.04 13.21 -1.43
CA ASP A 10 0.06 13.59 -0.02
C ASP A 10 -1.12 13.03 0.80
N TYR A 11 -0.95 11.84 1.37
CA TYR A 11 -1.92 11.25 2.31
C TYR A 11 -1.73 11.72 3.77
N SER A 12 -0.83 12.68 4.01
CA SER A 12 -0.48 13.23 5.33
C SER A 12 -1.68 13.82 6.11
N HIS A 13 -2.77 14.14 5.43
CA HIS A 13 -4.01 14.66 6.05
C HIS A 13 -5.04 13.58 6.39
N TRP A 14 -4.78 12.31 6.07
CA TRP A 14 -5.73 11.25 6.35
C TRP A 14 -5.72 10.89 7.83
N VAL A 15 -6.91 10.85 8.40
CA VAL A 15 -7.15 10.43 9.77
C VAL A 15 -7.98 9.16 9.77
N CYS A 16 -7.65 8.25 10.68
CA CYS A 16 -8.43 7.04 10.87
C CYS A 16 -9.84 7.41 11.38
N ALA A 17 -10.88 7.04 10.65
CA ALA A 17 -12.27 7.32 11.06
C ALA A 17 -12.66 6.65 12.39
N ARG A 18 -11.98 5.56 12.76
CA ARG A 18 -12.23 4.82 14.00
C ARG A 18 -11.50 5.41 15.22
N CYS A 19 -10.26 5.87 15.03
CA CYS A 19 -9.38 6.31 16.13
C CYS A 19 -9.21 7.84 16.19
N GLY A 20 -9.56 8.57 15.14
CA GLY A 20 -9.33 10.01 15.03
C GLY A 20 -7.86 10.42 14.95
N GLN A 21 -6.94 9.49 14.73
CA GLN A 21 -5.50 9.74 14.68
C GLN A 21 -4.98 9.84 13.24
N PRO A 22 -3.93 10.65 12.99
CA PRO A 22 -3.32 10.74 11.67
C PRO A 22 -2.71 9.40 11.26
N LEU A 23 -2.92 9.01 10.01
CA LEU A 23 -2.25 7.86 9.42
C LEU A 23 -0.77 8.17 9.25
N GLN A 24 0.08 7.21 9.58
CA GLN A 24 1.53 7.33 9.43
C GLN A 24 2.01 6.36 8.34
N PRO A 25 3.02 6.73 7.56
CA PRO A 25 3.61 5.81 6.59
C PRO A 25 4.16 4.58 7.34
N ALA A 26 3.68 3.40 6.97
CA ALA A 26 4.09 2.13 7.53
C ALA A 26 4.28 1.10 6.41
N THR A 27 5.26 0.21 6.58
CA THR A 27 5.44 -0.91 5.67
C THR A 27 4.37 -1.96 5.93
N VAL A 28 3.56 -2.25 4.92
CA VAL A 28 2.48 -3.23 4.95
C VAL A 28 2.80 -4.32 3.94
N GLU A 29 2.79 -5.57 4.42
CA GLU A 29 2.88 -6.74 3.57
C GLU A 29 1.49 -7.02 2.99
N LEU A 30 1.39 -7.07 1.66
CA LEU A 30 0.17 -7.40 0.96
C LEU A 30 0.37 -8.69 0.17
N GLU A 31 -0.60 -9.58 0.30
CA GLU A 31 -0.71 -10.78 -0.52
C GLU A 31 -1.75 -10.55 -1.61
N TYR A 32 -1.43 -10.92 -2.86
CA TYR A 32 -2.40 -10.97 -3.92
C TYR A 32 -2.03 -12.00 -4.97
N LEU A 33 -2.97 -12.91 -5.25
CA LEU A 33 -2.79 -13.99 -6.22
C LEU A 33 -1.44 -14.69 -6.06
N ASP A 34 -1.12 -15.13 -4.83
CA ASP A 34 0.13 -15.83 -4.47
C ASP A 34 1.41 -14.97 -4.51
N SER A 35 1.30 -13.67 -4.83
CA SER A 35 2.41 -12.72 -4.78
C SER A 35 2.37 -11.91 -3.49
N LEU A 36 3.37 -12.11 -2.63
CA LEU A 36 3.61 -11.34 -1.42
C LEU A 36 4.56 -10.19 -1.72
N PHE A 37 4.19 -8.97 -1.36
CA PHE A 37 5.06 -7.83 -1.53
C PHE A 37 4.86 -6.77 -0.45
N ASN A 38 5.93 -6.00 -0.22
CA ASN A 38 6.01 -5.00 0.85
C ASN A 38 5.84 -3.60 0.25
N VAL A 39 4.78 -2.89 0.65
CA VAL A 39 4.51 -1.51 0.23
C VAL A 39 4.50 -0.57 1.42
N GLU A 40 4.99 0.65 1.24
CA GLU A 40 4.79 1.71 2.23
C GLU A 40 3.44 2.38 2.01
N LEU A 41 2.53 2.22 2.98
CA LEU A 41 1.18 2.78 2.95
C LEU A 41 0.84 3.51 4.25
N PRO A 42 -0.12 4.46 4.24
CA PRO A 42 -0.57 5.13 5.45
C PRO A 42 -1.36 4.13 6.32
N ALA A 43 -0.85 3.83 7.51
CA ALA A 43 -1.50 2.95 8.47
C ALA A 43 -1.77 3.66 9.79
N CYS A 44 -2.85 3.27 10.45
CA CYS A 44 -3.21 3.78 11.77
C CYS A 44 -2.42 3.03 12.84
N ALA A 45 -1.56 3.73 13.58
CA ALA A 45 -0.79 3.15 14.68
C ALA A 45 -1.65 2.62 15.84
N ALA A 46 -2.91 3.08 15.97
CA ALA A 46 -3.79 2.68 17.08
C ALA A 46 -4.61 1.42 16.79
N CYS A 47 -5.08 1.23 15.55
CA CYS A 47 -5.96 0.11 15.19
C CYS A 47 -5.48 -0.76 14.04
N GLY A 48 -4.36 -0.39 13.39
CA GLY A 48 -3.83 -1.11 12.23
C GLY A 48 -4.60 -0.88 10.93
N LEU A 49 -5.51 0.09 10.87
CA LEU A 49 -6.22 0.40 9.62
C LEU A 49 -5.25 0.95 8.57
N VAL A 50 -5.12 0.25 7.44
CA VAL A 50 -4.28 0.66 6.31
C VAL A 50 -5.14 1.32 5.23
N LEU A 51 -4.67 2.43 4.69
CA LEU A 51 -5.26 3.07 3.52
C LEU A 51 -4.67 2.47 2.24
N ILE A 52 -5.50 1.77 1.47
CA ILE A 52 -5.14 1.23 0.17
C ILE A 52 -5.67 2.19 -0.91
N PRO A 53 -4.80 2.88 -1.67
CA PRO A 53 -5.25 3.77 -2.74
C PRO A 53 -5.85 2.97 -3.90
N GLU A 54 -6.73 3.61 -4.68
CA GLU A 54 -7.36 3.00 -5.86
C GLU A 54 -6.32 2.50 -6.87
N ASP A 55 -5.19 3.21 -6.99
CA ASP A 55 -4.09 2.85 -7.88
C ASP A 55 -3.43 1.54 -7.44
N LEU A 56 -3.33 1.27 -6.13
CA LEU A 56 -2.84 -0.03 -5.65
C LEU A 56 -3.90 -1.13 -5.74
N ALA A 57 -5.17 -0.78 -5.53
CA ALA A 57 -6.28 -1.73 -5.65
C ALA A 57 -6.53 -2.15 -7.11
N THR A 58 -6.35 -1.22 -8.05
CA THR A 58 -6.60 -1.40 -9.49
C THR A 58 -5.32 -1.74 -10.27
N GLY A 59 -4.17 -1.23 -9.82
CA GLY A 59 -2.86 -1.34 -10.47
C GLY A 59 -2.15 -2.68 -10.29
N LYS A 60 -2.81 -3.69 -9.71
CA LYS A 60 -2.39 -5.10 -9.73
C LYS A 60 -2.41 -5.73 -11.14
N MET A 61 -2.11 -4.97 -12.19
CA MET A 61 -1.95 -5.47 -13.55
C MET A 61 -0.53 -5.15 -14.07
N ALA A 62 -0.07 -3.90 -13.98
CA ALA A 62 1.20 -3.50 -14.61
C ALA A 62 2.48 -4.11 -13.98
N ASP A 63 2.54 -4.26 -12.65
CA ASP A 63 3.77 -4.74 -11.99
C ASP A 63 3.92 -6.28 -12.06
N VAL A 64 2.79 -6.99 -12.12
CA VAL A 64 2.76 -8.45 -12.35
C VAL A 64 3.09 -8.77 -13.81
N GLU A 65 2.65 -7.94 -14.78
CA GLU A 65 2.98 -8.10 -16.19
C GLU A 65 4.49 -7.91 -16.47
N SER A 66 5.15 -6.93 -15.83
CA SER A 66 6.60 -6.72 -16.02
C SER A 66 7.48 -7.85 -15.47
N LEU A 67 6.98 -8.67 -14.53
CA LEU A 67 7.68 -9.84 -14.01
C LEU A 67 7.48 -11.09 -14.88
N LEU A 68 6.47 -11.12 -15.77
CA LEU A 68 6.21 -12.22 -16.70
C LEU A 68 6.90 -12.05 -18.07
N GLU A 69 7.46 -10.88 -18.40
CA GLU A 69 8.13 -10.61 -19.67
C GLU A 69 9.64 -10.94 -19.71
N ASP A 70 10.16 -11.66 -18.71
CA ASP A 70 11.52 -12.26 -18.75
C ASP A 70 11.42 -13.78 -18.91
N LYS A 71 10.81 -14.25 -20.02
CA LYS A 71 10.98 -15.63 -20.49
C LYS A 71 10.82 -15.81 -21.99
#